data_AF-A0A7H8TEX9-F1
#
_entry.id   AF-A0A7H8TEX9-F1
#
_cell.length_a   1.000
_cell.length_b   1.000
_cell.length_c   1.000
_cell.angle_alpha   90.00
_cell.angle_beta   90.00
_cell.angle_gamma   90.00
#
_symmetry.space_group_name_H-M   'P 1'
#
loop_
_entity.id
_entity.type
_entity.pdbx_description
1 polymer ?
#
loop_
_entity_poly.entity_id
_entity_poly.type
_entity_poly.pdbx_seq_one_letter_code
_entity_poly.pdbx_strand_id
1 'polypeptide(L)'
;MTQPPPAPEVTAVLAHNKAVRTRHIALRAALGAALIALPFVLVAAGAPNTFLTVLPIVPGLFVLLFLLIRVRHGRRLGVCEQVLRTYPLEFRDRVDKRNSERLLLGTVHTVKLSVRGQHGARTMRAVSASTVRRWPQSAGSGAWFAGDPAFGGVMVVPGTGDMLFLQPAEWQKYEAERAQADPQRRALAAQAGISSLLEKEVNTIAALGG
;
A
#
# COMPACT_ATOMS: atom_id res chain seq x y z
N MET A 1 29.29 8.17 13.78
CA MET A 1 28.63 6.90 13.43
C MET A 1 27.22 6.98 13.99
N THR A 2 26.18 7.01 13.16
CA THR A 2 24.80 6.97 13.65
C THR A 2 24.40 5.52 13.84
N GLN A 3 24.17 5.09 15.08
CA GLN A 3 23.55 3.79 15.34
C GLN A 3 22.22 3.72 14.58
N PRO A 4 21.84 2.54 14.04
CA PRO A 4 20.51 2.37 13.49
C PRO A 4 19.48 2.74 14.57
N PRO A 5 18.33 3.33 14.19
CA PRO A 5 17.24 3.54 15.15
C PRO A 5 16.87 2.22 15.82
N PRO A 6 16.17 2.21 16.97
CA PRO A 6 15.66 0.96 17.52
C PRO A 6 14.65 0.31 16.57
N ALA A 7 14.60 -1.04 16.56
CA ALA A 7 13.60 -1.78 15.79
C ALA A 7 12.20 -1.43 16.31
N PRO A 8 11.26 -1.08 15.43
CA PRO A 8 9.93 -0.70 15.85
C PRO A 8 9.17 -1.92 16.36
N GLU A 9 8.35 -1.71 17.39
CA GLU A 9 7.47 -2.75 17.90
C GLU A 9 6.39 -3.09 16.85
N VAL A 10 6.37 -4.34 16.38
CA VAL A 10 5.51 -4.79 15.27
C VAL A 10 4.02 -4.53 15.55
N THR A 11 3.58 -4.78 16.77
CA THR A 11 2.21 -4.53 17.26
C THR A 11 1.81 -3.07 17.14
N ALA A 12 2.68 -2.14 17.57
CA ALA A 12 2.46 -0.70 17.49
C ALA A 12 2.39 -0.23 16.03
N VAL A 13 3.29 -0.73 15.16
CA VAL A 13 3.29 -0.40 13.72
C VAL A 13 1.99 -0.88 13.07
N LEU A 14 1.53 -2.10 13.39
CA LEU A 14 0.27 -2.63 12.87
C LEU A 14 -0.94 -1.84 13.36
N ALA A 15 -0.99 -1.50 14.65
CA ALA A 15 -2.06 -0.70 15.23
C ALA A 15 -2.13 0.69 14.56
N HIS A 16 -0.98 1.34 14.38
CA HIS A 16 -0.89 2.63 13.68
C HIS A 16 -1.47 2.54 12.25
N ASN A 17 -1.02 1.58 11.45
CA ASN A 17 -1.47 1.45 10.06
C ASN A 17 -2.95 1.03 9.95
N LYS A 18 -3.46 0.22 10.89
CA LYS A 18 -4.89 -0.10 11.01
C LYS A 18 -5.70 1.17 11.30
N ALA A 19 -5.28 1.99 12.28
CA ALA A 19 -5.95 3.23 12.64
C ALA A 19 -5.97 4.24 11.48
N VAL A 20 -4.83 4.46 10.81
CA VAL A 20 -4.73 5.35 9.65
C VAL A 20 -5.65 4.88 8.52
N ARG A 21 -5.68 3.58 8.23
CA ARG A 21 -6.58 3.01 7.22
C ARG A 21 -8.04 3.23 7.58
N THR A 22 -8.45 2.91 8.81
CA THR A 22 -9.84 3.08 9.29
C THR A 22 -10.26 4.54 9.21
N ARG A 23 -9.42 5.47 9.66
CA ARG A 23 -9.69 6.91 9.55
C ARG A 23 -9.90 7.34 8.11
N HIS A 24 -9.05 6.90 7.18
CA HIS A 24 -9.21 7.23 5.77
C HIS A 24 -10.46 6.63 5.13
N ILE A 25 -10.86 5.44 5.54
CA ILE A 25 -12.12 4.82 5.09
C ILE A 25 -13.30 5.60 5.64
N ALA A 26 -13.32 5.87 6.94
CA ALA A 26 -14.39 6.60 7.61
C ALA A 26 -14.60 8.00 7.01
N LEU A 27 -13.52 8.75 6.79
CA LEU A 27 -13.61 10.09 6.18
C LEU A 27 -14.19 10.07 4.76
N ARG A 28 -13.79 9.09 3.93
CA ARG A 28 -14.34 8.97 2.56
C ARG A 28 -15.78 8.47 2.56
N ALA A 29 -16.13 7.56 3.45
CA ALA A 29 -17.50 7.08 3.62
C ALA A 29 -18.40 8.24 4.07
N ALA A 30 -17.97 9.03 5.05
CA ALA A 30 -18.69 10.22 5.52
C ALA A 30 -18.88 11.25 4.41
N LEU A 31 -17.82 11.54 3.62
CA LEU A 31 -17.91 12.44 2.47
C LEU A 31 -18.92 11.94 1.43
N GLY A 32 -18.85 10.65 1.05
CA GLY A 32 -19.77 10.06 0.07
C GLY A 32 -21.22 10.08 0.57
N ALA A 33 -21.45 9.73 1.82
CA ALA A 33 -22.77 9.77 2.45
C ALA A 33 -23.32 11.20 2.54
N ALA A 34 -22.48 12.18 2.92
CA ALA A 34 -22.88 13.59 2.99
C ALA A 34 -23.28 14.14 1.61
N LEU A 35 -22.52 13.82 0.56
CA LEU A 35 -22.84 14.21 -0.81
C LEU A 35 -24.17 13.63 -1.30
N ILE A 36 -24.51 12.40 -0.90
CA ILE A 36 -25.78 11.76 -1.25
C ILE A 36 -26.93 12.35 -0.42
N ALA A 37 -26.72 12.59 0.88
CA ALA A 37 -27.75 13.08 1.79
C ALA A 37 -28.11 14.55 1.58
N LEU A 38 -27.15 15.39 1.19
CA LEU A 38 -27.30 16.83 1.01
C LEU A 38 -28.52 17.22 0.12
N PRO A 39 -28.70 16.63 -1.08
CA PRO A 39 -29.91 16.81 -1.90
C PRO A 39 -31.22 16.63 -1.14
N PHE A 40 -31.34 15.55 -0.35
CA PHE A 40 -32.57 15.23 0.38
C PHE A 40 -32.84 16.23 1.50
N VAL A 41 -31.79 16.65 2.22
CA VAL A 41 -31.88 17.68 3.26
C VAL A 41 -32.30 19.03 2.66
N LEU A 42 -31.76 19.41 1.51
CA LEU A 42 -32.12 20.66 0.83
C LEU A 42 -33.59 20.65 0.38
N VAL A 43 -34.04 19.57 -0.25
CA VAL A 43 -35.44 19.43 -0.67
C VAL A 43 -36.39 19.45 0.54
N ALA A 44 -36.05 18.75 1.62
CA ALA A 44 -36.83 18.76 2.86
C ALA A 44 -36.89 20.15 3.53
N ALA A 45 -35.86 20.98 3.33
CA ALA A 45 -35.81 22.37 3.80
C ALA A 45 -36.53 23.37 2.87
N GLY A 46 -37.21 22.89 1.81
CA GLY A 46 -37.98 23.73 0.89
C GLY A 46 -37.21 24.23 -0.33
N ALA A 47 -36.00 23.71 -0.59
CA ALA A 47 -35.30 24.02 -1.83
C ALA A 47 -36.04 23.42 -3.04
N PRO A 48 -36.10 24.13 -4.18
CA PRO A 48 -36.76 23.63 -5.37
C PRO A 48 -36.03 22.41 -5.92
N ASN A 49 -36.77 21.35 -6.24
CA ASN A 49 -36.23 20.13 -6.82
C ASN A 49 -35.78 20.38 -8.27
N THR A 50 -34.52 20.74 -8.44
CA THR A 50 -33.92 21.09 -9.72
C THR A 50 -32.79 20.11 -10.05
N PHE A 51 -32.32 20.12 -11.29
CA PHE A 51 -31.16 19.32 -11.68
C PHE A 51 -29.93 19.58 -10.79
N LEU A 52 -29.74 20.83 -10.35
CA LEU A 52 -28.63 21.25 -9.49
C LEU A 52 -28.73 20.65 -8.08
N THR A 53 -29.93 20.41 -7.56
CA THR A 53 -30.09 19.79 -6.22
C THR A 53 -29.73 18.31 -6.23
N VAL A 54 -29.82 17.62 -7.38
CA VAL A 54 -29.50 16.18 -7.51
C VAL A 54 -28.05 15.95 -7.94
N LEU A 55 -27.39 16.96 -8.51
CA LEU A 55 -26.02 16.89 -9.01
C LEU A 55 -24.99 16.27 -8.01
N PRO A 56 -25.05 16.55 -6.69
CA PRO A 56 -24.11 15.98 -5.72
C PRO A 56 -24.20 14.45 -5.52
N ILE A 57 -25.33 13.81 -5.91
CA ILE A 57 -25.51 12.36 -5.73
C ILE A 57 -24.48 11.58 -6.56
N VAL A 58 -24.24 12.01 -7.80
CA VAL A 58 -23.34 11.34 -8.74
C VAL A 58 -21.91 11.24 -8.17
N PRO A 59 -21.23 12.34 -7.79
CA PRO A 59 -19.90 12.24 -7.18
C PRO A 59 -19.92 11.49 -5.84
N GLY A 60 -21.00 11.58 -5.05
CA GLY A 60 -21.17 10.80 -3.82
C GLY A 60 -21.14 9.28 -4.07
N LEU A 61 -21.88 8.82 -5.07
CA LEU A 61 -21.88 7.41 -5.51
C LEU A 61 -20.50 6.98 -6.02
N PHE A 62 -19.83 7.81 -6.84
CA PHE A 62 -18.48 7.51 -7.31
C PHE A 62 -17.47 7.38 -6.16
N VAL A 63 -17.55 8.26 -5.14
CA VAL A 63 -16.68 8.18 -3.95
C VAL A 63 -16.90 6.86 -3.19
N LEU A 64 -18.15 6.46 -2.97
CA LEU A 64 -18.47 5.22 -2.26
C LEU A 64 -18.11 3.97 -3.08
N LEU A 65 -18.38 3.96 -4.38
CA LEU A 65 -18.00 2.87 -5.28
C LEU A 65 -16.48 2.70 -5.31
N PHE A 66 -15.75 3.81 -5.47
CA PHE A 66 -14.28 3.79 -5.47
C PHE A 66 -13.71 3.32 -4.13
N LEU A 67 -14.35 3.73 -3.01
CA LEU A 67 -13.99 3.27 -1.67
C LEU A 67 -14.22 1.75 -1.53
N LEU A 68 -15.35 1.22 -2.00
CA LEU A 68 -15.67 -0.19 -1.96
C LEU A 68 -14.63 -1.02 -2.74
N ILE A 69 -14.31 -0.60 -3.96
CA ILE A 69 -13.28 -1.25 -4.78
C ILE A 69 -11.95 -1.26 -4.03
N ARG A 70 -11.54 -0.13 -3.45
CA ARG A 70 -10.30 -0.03 -2.67
C ARG A 70 -10.29 -0.94 -1.44
N VAL A 71 -11.38 -1.03 -0.70
CA VAL A 71 -11.47 -1.87 0.50
C VAL A 71 -11.41 -3.35 0.11
N ARG A 72 -12.12 -3.75 -0.94
CA ARG A 72 -12.14 -5.14 -1.46
C ARG A 72 -10.77 -5.61 -1.93
N HIS A 73 -10.00 -4.72 -2.58
CA HIS A 73 -8.63 -5.02 -3.03
C HIS A 73 -7.58 -4.81 -1.92
N GLY A 74 -7.97 -4.31 -0.74
CA GLY A 74 -7.08 -3.94 0.36
C GLY A 74 -6.61 -5.12 1.22
N ARG A 75 -6.21 -6.25 0.63
CA ARG A 75 -5.64 -7.42 1.36
C ARG A 75 -4.22 -7.18 1.90
N ARG A 76 -3.58 -6.08 1.48
CA ARG A 76 -2.18 -5.76 1.78
C ARG A 76 -1.83 -5.78 3.25
N LEU A 77 -2.66 -5.17 4.10
CA LEU A 77 -2.36 -5.05 5.53
C LEU A 77 -2.30 -6.41 6.24
N GLY A 78 -3.14 -7.37 5.82
CA GLY A 78 -3.08 -8.73 6.35
C GLY A 78 -1.83 -9.48 5.91
N VAL A 79 -1.41 -9.31 4.65
CA VAL A 79 -0.12 -9.87 4.18
C VAL A 79 1.05 -9.21 4.87
N CYS A 80 1.01 -7.89 5.11
CA CYS A 80 2.09 -7.23 5.81
C CYS A 80 2.20 -7.69 7.28
N GLU A 81 1.06 -7.88 7.95
CA GLU A 81 1.02 -8.49 9.29
C GLU A 81 1.64 -9.88 9.28
N GLN A 82 1.31 -10.71 8.30
CA GLN A 82 1.87 -12.05 8.18
C GLN A 82 3.39 -12.01 7.90
N VAL A 83 3.86 -11.14 7.01
CA VAL A 83 5.29 -10.96 6.73
C VAL A 83 6.06 -10.57 7.98
N LEU A 84 5.56 -9.61 8.77
CA LEU A 84 6.22 -9.17 10.01
C LEU A 84 6.25 -10.25 11.10
N ARG A 85 5.38 -11.25 11.02
CA ARG A 85 5.40 -12.43 11.90
C ARG A 85 6.37 -13.51 11.41
N THR A 86 6.54 -13.64 10.10
CA THR A 86 7.38 -14.69 9.48
C THR A 86 8.83 -14.27 9.30
N TYR A 87 9.09 -12.99 9.01
CA TYR A 87 10.43 -12.49 8.70
C TYR A 87 10.90 -11.49 9.76
N PRO A 88 12.19 -11.56 10.18
CA PRO A 88 12.77 -10.57 11.07
C PRO A 88 12.91 -9.22 10.37
N LEU A 89 12.90 -8.15 11.17
CA LEU A 89 13.15 -6.79 10.68
C LEU A 89 14.65 -6.54 10.56
N GLU A 90 15.10 -6.24 9.34
CA GLU A 90 16.47 -5.88 9.03
C GLU A 90 16.54 -4.40 8.64
N PHE A 91 17.45 -3.65 9.27
CA PHE A 91 17.63 -2.25 8.91
C PHE A 91 18.35 -2.11 7.56
N ARG A 92 17.77 -1.30 6.67
CA ARG A 92 18.36 -0.89 5.39
C ARG A 92 18.72 0.58 5.50
N ASP A 93 20.00 0.88 5.43
CA ASP A 93 20.57 2.21 5.65
C ASP A 93 20.27 3.19 4.50
N ARG A 94 20.02 2.69 3.30
CA ARG A 94 19.76 3.52 2.13
C ARG A 94 18.56 3.02 1.34
N VAL A 95 17.51 3.84 1.37
CA VAL A 95 16.30 3.67 0.57
C VAL A 95 16.24 4.83 -0.42
N ASP A 96 16.39 4.49 -1.70
CA ASP A 96 16.43 5.48 -2.77
C ASP A 96 15.14 5.41 -3.59
N LYS A 97 14.38 6.50 -3.60
CA LYS A 97 13.13 6.61 -4.34
C LYS A 97 13.43 7.03 -5.77
N ARG A 98 13.21 6.12 -6.72
CA ARG A 98 13.52 6.30 -8.14
C ARG A 98 12.39 6.92 -8.94
N ASN A 99 11.16 6.45 -8.74
CA ASN A 99 10.00 6.93 -9.47
C ASN A 99 8.72 6.88 -8.63
N SER A 100 7.66 7.54 -9.08
CA SER A 100 6.33 7.47 -8.50
C SER A 100 5.27 7.55 -9.57
N GLU A 101 4.41 6.54 -9.61
CA GLU A 101 3.31 6.48 -10.56
C GLU A 101 1.99 6.59 -9.82
N ARG A 102 1.11 7.48 -10.29
CA ARG A 102 -0.25 7.62 -9.76
C ARG A 102 -1.18 6.71 -10.55
N LEU A 103 -1.56 5.60 -9.92
CA LEU A 103 -2.56 4.69 -10.45
C LEU A 103 -3.94 5.03 -9.89
N LEU A 104 -4.96 4.45 -10.54
CA LEU A 104 -6.35 4.59 -10.11
C LEU A 104 -6.48 4.20 -8.63
N LEU A 105 -5.99 3.02 -8.24
CA LEU A 105 -6.14 2.47 -6.90
C LEU A 105 -5.11 2.95 -5.87
N GLY A 106 -4.03 3.64 -6.26
CA GLY A 106 -2.96 4.01 -5.33
C GLY A 106 -1.82 4.75 -5.98
N THR A 107 -0.80 5.09 -5.21
CA THR A 107 0.47 5.57 -5.75
C THR A 107 1.50 4.46 -5.54
N VAL A 108 2.12 4.04 -6.63
CA VAL A 108 3.19 3.04 -6.61
C VAL A 108 4.50 3.79 -6.68
N HIS A 109 5.38 3.54 -5.72
CA HIS A 109 6.70 4.13 -5.67
C HIS A 109 7.73 3.09 -6.09
N THR A 110 8.61 3.45 -7.01
CA THR A 110 9.73 2.59 -7.37
C THR A 110 10.90 2.92 -6.46
N VAL A 111 11.34 1.97 -5.64
CA VAL A 111 12.35 2.17 -4.60
C VAL A 111 13.48 1.18 -4.76
N LYS A 112 14.70 1.60 -4.45
CA LYS A 112 15.87 0.74 -4.41
C LYS A 112 16.31 0.60 -2.95
N LEU A 113 16.32 -0.65 -2.48
CA LEU A 113 16.70 -1.00 -1.11
C LEU A 113 18.13 -1.52 -1.15
N SER A 114 19.10 -0.65 -0.88
CA SER A 114 20.49 -1.05 -0.80
C SER A 114 20.85 -1.59 0.58
N VAL A 115 21.67 -2.63 0.56
CA VAL A 115 22.38 -3.14 1.74
C VAL A 115 23.84 -2.75 1.55
N ARG A 116 24.44 -2.13 2.56
CA ARG A 116 25.87 -1.79 2.53
C ARG A 116 26.71 -3.05 2.27
N GLY A 117 27.59 -2.99 1.28
CA GLY A 117 28.44 -4.12 0.88
C GLY A 117 27.82 -5.06 -0.18
N GLN A 118 26.53 -4.91 -0.52
CA GLN A 118 25.93 -5.61 -1.65
C GLN A 118 25.79 -4.70 -2.87
N HIS A 119 26.42 -5.09 -3.97
CA HIS A 119 26.20 -4.49 -5.28
C HIS A 119 24.96 -5.12 -5.92
N GLY A 120 24.16 -4.33 -6.66
CA GLY A 120 22.97 -4.84 -7.37
C GLY A 120 21.66 -4.78 -6.59
N ALA A 121 21.54 -3.87 -5.61
CA ALA A 121 20.29 -3.63 -4.88
C ALA A 121 19.07 -3.54 -5.82
N ARG A 122 18.06 -4.37 -5.54
CA ARG A 122 16.91 -4.55 -6.42
C ARG A 122 15.97 -3.37 -6.37
N THR A 123 15.34 -3.13 -7.51
CA THR A 123 14.26 -2.18 -7.63
C THR A 123 12.95 -2.86 -7.23
N MET A 124 12.28 -2.30 -6.25
CA MET A 124 10.99 -2.74 -5.75
C MET A 124 9.91 -1.71 -6.05
N ARG A 125 8.71 -2.18 -6.38
CA ARG A 125 7.47 -1.41 -6.29
C ARG A 125 7.02 -1.40 -4.83
N ALA A 126 6.83 -0.21 -4.29
CA ALA A 126 6.41 0.06 -2.94
C ALA A 126 5.02 0.71 -2.95
N VAL A 127 4.09 0.12 -2.20
CA VAL A 127 2.72 0.60 -2.13
C VAL A 127 2.27 0.68 -0.68
N SER A 128 1.62 1.78 -0.29
CA SER A 128 1.16 1.98 1.09
C SER A 128 0.19 0.87 1.52
N ALA A 129 0.47 0.26 2.67
CA ALA A 129 -0.39 -0.74 3.31
C ALA A 129 -1.65 -0.09 3.91
N SER A 130 -1.57 1.18 4.31
CA SER A 130 -2.65 1.99 4.87
C SER A 130 -3.47 2.76 3.82
N THR A 131 -3.19 2.55 2.52
CA THR A 131 -3.85 3.16 1.35
C THR A 131 -3.59 4.66 1.16
N VAL A 132 -2.67 5.23 1.93
CA VAL A 132 -2.25 6.62 1.81
C VAL A 132 -1.41 6.77 0.53
N ARG A 133 -1.68 7.82 -0.27
CA ARG A 133 -0.98 8.08 -1.55
C ARG A 133 0.36 8.81 -1.36
N ARG A 134 0.79 9.03 -0.12
CA ARG A 134 1.91 9.88 0.24
C ARG A 134 3.16 9.03 0.44
N TRP A 135 4.30 9.55 -0.03
CA TRP A 135 5.60 9.03 0.36
C TRP A 135 5.92 9.42 1.82
N PRO A 136 6.27 8.47 2.70
CA PRO A 136 6.55 8.77 4.11
C PRO A 136 7.66 9.79 4.29
N GLN A 137 7.49 10.67 5.28
CA GLN A 137 8.60 11.52 5.73
C GLN A 137 9.70 10.62 6.33
N SER A 138 10.96 10.96 6.13
CA SER A 138 12.13 10.22 6.65
C SER A 138 12.43 8.87 6.01
N ALA A 139 11.68 8.42 5.00
CA ALA A 139 12.00 7.17 4.30
C ALA A 139 13.38 7.17 3.62
N GLY A 140 13.94 8.35 3.29
CA GLY A 140 15.27 8.47 2.71
C GLY A 140 16.44 8.19 3.67
N SER A 141 16.19 8.24 4.99
CA SER A 141 17.21 8.05 6.03
C SER A 141 17.46 6.58 6.39
N GLY A 142 16.80 5.67 5.67
CA GLY A 142 16.80 4.24 5.95
C GLY A 142 15.42 3.74 6.38
N ALA A 143 15.22 2.43 6.30
CA ALA A 143 13.98 1.78 6.69
C ALA A 143 14.21 0.36 7.18
N TRP A 144 13.28 -0.14 7.98
CA TRP A 144 13.25 -1.54 8.36
C TRP A 144 12.58 -2.37 7.27
N PHE A 145 13.21 -3.46 6.87
CA PHE A 145 12.71 -4.37 5.86
C PHE A 145 12.49 -5.75 6.46
N ALA A 146 11.34 -6.36 6.19
CA ALA A 146 11.06 -7.75 6.50
C ALA A 146 10.52 -8.44 5.24
N GLY A 147 11.12 -9.56 4.84
CA GLY A 147 10.70 -10.32 3.67
C GLY A 147 11.87 -10.90 2.88
N ASP A 148 11.59 -11.30 1.64
CA ASP A 148 12.55 -11.89 0.73
C ASP A 148 12.66 -11.04 -0.55
N PRO A 149 13.82 -10.46 -0.89
CA PRO A 149 13.96 -9.62 -2.08
C PRO A 149 13.58 -10.26 -3.43
N ALA A 150 13.49 -11.58 -3.54
CA ALA A 150 13.01 -12.27 -4.75
C ALA A 150 11.48 -12.31 -4.84
N PHE A 151 10.78 -12.30 -3.71
CA PHE A 151 9.31 -12.42 -3.61
C PHE A 151 8.62 -11.13 -3.21
N GLY A 152 9.29 -10.24 -2.47
CA GLY A 152 8.73 -9.03 -1.89
C GLY A 152 8.85 -8.99 -0.37
N GLY A 153 8.15 -8.05 0.26
CA GLY A 153 8.21 -7.89 1.70
C GLY A 153 7.48 -6.65 2.18
N VAL A 154 7.89 -6.18 3.34
CA VAL A 154 7.34 -5.01 4.02
C VAL A 154 8.48 -4.09 4.37
N MET A 155 8.28 -2.80 4.12
CA MET A 155 9.13 -1.74 4.62
C MET A 155 8.38 -0.94 5.67
N VAL A 156 9.05 -0.67 6.79
CA VAL A 156 8.56 0.19 7.88
C VAL A 156 9.50 1.37 8.01
N VAL A 157 8.95 2.57 7.87
CA VAL A 157 9.73 3.80 7.95
C VAL A 157 9.91 4.21 9.41
N PRO A 158 11.16 4.40 9.88
CA PRO A 158 11.43 4.80 11.25
C PRO A 158 10.87 6.20 11.54
N GLY A 159 10.40 6.41 12.76
CA GLY A 159 9.81 7.68 13.22
C GLY A 159 8.32 7.84 12.88
N THR A 160 7.89 7.48 11.66
CA THR A 160 6.46 7.57 11.29
C THR A 160 5.70 6.26 11.50
N GLY A 161 6.37 5.11 11.42
CA GLY A 161 5.72 3.80 11.44
C GLY A 161 4.92 3.50 10.17
N ASP A 162 5.08 4.31 9.11
CA ASP A 162 4.41 4.07 7.84
C ASP A 162 4.87 2.75 7.24
N MET A 163 3.91 1.95 6.80
CA MET A 163 4.15 0.62 6.24
C MET A 163 3.90 0.61 4.74
N LEU A 164 4.89 0.11 4.00
CA LEU A 164 4.87 -0.04 2.56
C LEU A 164 5.03 -1.53 2.22
N PHE A 165 4.06 -2.08 1.50
CA PHE A 165 4.21 -3.39 0.87
C PHE A 165 5.17 -3.27 -0.32
N LEU A 166 6.11 -4.19 -0.42
CA LEU A 166 7.15 -4.22 -1.43
C LEU A 166 7.00 -5.44 -2.33
N GLN A 167 7.17 -5.23 -3.62
CA GLN A 167 7.22 -6.29 -4.62
C GLN A 167 8.36 -5.99 -5.62
N PRO A 168 9.07 -6.98 -6.17
CA PRO A 168 10.01 -6.76 -7.26
C PRO A 168 9.35 -5.98 -8.41
N ALA A 169 9.99 -4.90 -8.87
CA ALA A 169 9.45 -4.07 -9.93
C ALA A 169 9.37 -4.82 -11.26
N GLU A 170 10.41 -5.58 -11.60
CA GLU A 170 10.48 -6.42 -12.78
C GLU A 170 10.13 -7.86 -12.41
N TRP A 171 8.85 -8.13 -12.08
CA TRP A 171 8.43 -9.44 -11.55
C TRP A 171 8.88 -10.60 -12.44
N GLN A 172 8.63 -10.54 -13.76
CA GLN A 172 9.01 -11.61 -14.70
C GLN A 172 10.52 -11.87 -14.73
N LYS A 173 11.35 -10.82 -14.66
CA LYS A 173 12.81 -10.97 -14.72
C LYS A 173 13.37 -11.83 -13.59
N TYR A 174 12.74 -11.81 -12.42
CA TYR A 174 13.16 -12.59 -11.26
C TYR A 174 12.45 -13.95 -11.15
N GLU A 175 11.76 -14.40 -12.21
CA GLU A 175 11.07 -15.70 -12.20
C GLU A 175 12.02 -16.87 -12.07
N ALA A 176 13.11 -16.89 -12.84
CA ALA A 176 14.13 -17.94 -12.75
C ALA A 176 14.73 -18.02 -11.34
N GLU A 177 14.99 -16.88 -10.72
CA GLU A 177 15.54 -16.83 -9.36
C GLU A 177 14.52 -17.32 -8.31
N ARG A 178 13.24 -16.97 -8.45
CA ARG A 178 12.19 -17.50 -7.57
C ARG A 178 11.99 -19.01 -7.76
N ALA A 179 12.13 -19.51 -8.99
CA ALA A 179 12.04 -20.92 -9.29
C ALA A 179 13.23 -21.70 -8.71
N GLN A 180 14.42 -21.11 -8.75
CA GLN A 180 15.66 -21.65 -8.18
C GLN A 180 15.79 -21.43 -6.67
N ALA A 181 14.93 -20.61 -6.06
CA ALA A 181 14.95 -20.38 -4.63
C ALA A 181 14.71 -21.68 -3.85
N ASP A 182 15.48 -21.85 -2.78
CA ASP A 182 15.41 -23.04 -1.92
C ASP A 182 13.98 -23.33 -1.49
N PRO A 183 13.58 -24.61 -1.36
CA PRO A 183 12.23 -24.98 -0.94
C PRO A 183 11.78 -24.28 0.35
N GLN A 184 12.71 -24.07 1.29
CA GLN A 184 12.46 -23.34 2.54
C GLN A 184 12.10 -21.87 2.30
N ARG A 185 12.81 -21.16 1.43
CA ARG A 185 12.52 -19.75 1.08
C ARG A 185 11.16 -19.62 0.41
N ARG A 186 10.83 -20.55 -0.50
CA ARG A 186 9.51 -20.63 -1.14
C ARG A 186 8.39 -20.89 -0.13
N ALA A 187 8.61 -21.81 0.81
CA ALA A 187 7.65 -22.11 1.86
C ALA A 187 7.40 -20.90 2.78
N LEU A 188 8.45 -20.19 3.19
CA LEU A 188 8.33 -18.96 3.98
C LEU A 188 7.60 -17.85 3.21
N ALA A 189 7.90 -17.67 1.92
CA ALA A 189 7.20 -16.70 1.08
C ALA A 189 5.71 -17.05 0.88
N ALA A 190 5.37 -18.34 0.78
CA ALA A 190 4.00 -18.81 0.72
C ALA A 190 3.27 -18.62 2.05
N GLN A 191 3.90 -18.99 3.17
CA GLN A 191 3.37 -18.80 4.52
C GLN A 191 3.11 -17.32 4.84
N ALA A 192 3.98 -16.43 4.35
CA ALA A 192 3.83 -14.99 4.48
C ALA A 192 2.79 -14.38 3.52
N GLY A 193 2.29 -15.14 2.54
CA GLY A 193 1.32 -14.68 1.54
C GLY A 193 1.90 -13.71 0.49
N ILE A 194 3.22 -13.51 0.45
CA ILE A 194 3.88 -12.61 -0.51
C ILE A 194 4.01 -13.21 -1.91
N SER A 195 3.98 -14.54 -2.02
CA SER A 195 4.01 -15.22 -3.33
C SER A 195 2.68 -15.15 -4.08
N SER A 196 1.56 -15.02 -3.35
CA SER A 196 0.20 -14.99 -3.91
C SER A 196 -0.35 -13.57 -4.08
N LEU A 197 0.16 -12.60 -3.31
CA LEU A 197 -0.20 -11.19 -3.46
C LEU A 197 0.61 -10.54 -4.59
N LEU A 198 0.34 -11.02 -5.80
CA LEU A 198 0.81 -10.41 -7.03
C LEU A 198 -0.09 -9.22 -7.34
N GLU A 199 0.39 -8.00 -7.06
CA GLU A 199 -0.16 -6.83 -7.74
C GLU A 199 0.41 -6.78 -9.15
N LYS A 200 0.08 -7.81 -9.95
CA LYS A 200 0.00 -7.65 -11.39
C LYS A 200 -0.95 -6.48 -11.58
N GLU A 201 -0.45 -5.40 -12.16
CA GLU A 201 -1.34 -4.33 -12.58
C GLU A 201 -2.47 -4.97 -13.37
N VAL A 202 -3.70 -4.70 -12.95
CA VAL A 202 -4.80 -4.66 -13.90
C VAL A 202 -4.39 -3.53 -14.83
N ASN A 203 -3.77 -3.90 -15.96
CA ASN A 203 -3.49 -2.97 -17.05
C ASN A 203 -4.79 -2.23 -17.32
N THR A 204 -4.81 -0.94 -17.02
CA THR A 204 -6.02 -0.10 -16.94
C THR A 204 -6.76 0.06 -18.26
N ILE A 205 -6.25 -0.50 -19.35
CA ILE A 205 -6.92 -0.55 -20.65
C ILE A 205 -7.95 -1.69 -20.69
N ALA A 206 -7.68 -2.85 -20.09
CA ALA A 206 -8.56 -4.02 -20.25
C ALA A 206 -9.83 -4.00 -19.35
N ALA A 207 -9.83 -3.21 -18.27
CA ALA A 207 -10.93 -3.21 -17.30
C ALA A 207 -11.98 -2.10 -17.53
N LEU A 208 -11.72 -1.17 -18.47
CA LEU A 208 -12.60 -0.04 -18.77
C LEU A 208 -12.94 0.11 -20.27
N GLY A 209 -12.49 -0.80 -21.13
CA GLY A 209 -12.84 -0.77 -22.55
C GLY A 209 -12.03 -1.74 -23.39
N GLY A 210 -12.57 -2.95 -23.54
CA GLY A 210 -12.29 -3.89 -24.62
C GLY A 210 -13.63 -4.44 -25.10
#